data_AF-A0A8S3SDP1-F1
#
_entry.id   AF-A0A8S3SDP1-F1
#
_cell.length_a   1.000
_cell.length_b   1.000
_cell.length_c   1.000
_cell.angle_alpha   90.00
_cell.angle_beta   90.00
_cell.angle_gamma   90.00
#
_symmetry.space_group_name_H-M   'P 1'
#
loop_
_entity.id
_entity.type
_entity.pdbx_description
1 polymer ?
#
loop_
_entity_poly.entity_id
_entity_poly.type
_entity_poly.pdbx_seq_one_letter_code
_entity_poly.pdbx_strand_id
1 'polypeptide(L)'
;MEEASIFIPRRSQKDTGWAWIISLALFVLNIGSKLLGNRKLIIIGGFISFSGYLLSAFSPNIGILVLSQSVLYGVGCACTTGPVFVVLNTYFEKHLGFANSFAYVGGSVGSSNINIDGSMGTPETFWTTHKCSVRSLPQDTSEERSIESKESKSSEFCFNQYIIDMTVLRNRKLQLFLFVAFFSFCGSGMIITFIPAFARDNGISNDKITILITIIGGCDLFSRFTLAWITDSQKIRRHHIMGFCLGITGVASMLNPLYTSFSAFIGYSVIYGLFGSIYFSMSILVLRDCVGAENISAALSLMITIHGLSSVIIAPSVGFIRDTTGSYAGSFFLMGSGLILGSVGIFCQPLVK
;
A
#
# COMPACT_ATOMS: atom_id res chain seq x y z
N MET A 1 -18.01 -45.05 0.19
CA MET A 1 -18.55 -43.71 -0.11
C MET A 1 -18.60 -42.99 1.22
N GLU A 2 -17.49 -42.38 1.57
CA GLU A 2 -17.25 -41.75 2.87
C GLU A 2 -16.76 -40.34 2.51
N GLU A 3 -17.64 -39.36 2.63
CA GLU A 3 -17.31 -37.95 2.40
C GLU A 3 -16.31 -37.53 3.48
N ALA A 4 -15.05 -37.47 3.08
CA ALA A 4 -14.01 -36.83 3.87
C ALA A 4 -14.37 -35.36 4.04
N SER A 5 -14.93 -35.04 5.20
CA SER A 5 -15.04 -33.67 5.72
C SER A 5 -13.62 -33.09 5.81
N ILE A 6 -13.20 -32.38 4.75
CA ILE A 6 -11.99 -31.56 4.75
C ILE A 6 -12.23 -30.47 5.79
N PHE A 7 -11.72 -30.74 6.99
CA PHE A 7 -11.67 -29.82 8.11
C PHE A 7 -10.74 -28.68 7.72
N ILE A 8 -11.27 -27.66 7.05
CA ILE A 8 -10.57 -26.40 6.82
C ILE A 8 -10.40 -25.76 8.20
N PRO A 9 -9.20 -25.74 8.80
CA PRO A 9 -9.04 -25.18 10.13
C PRO A 9 -9.42 -23.69 10.05
N ARG A 10 -10.19 -23.22 11.04
CA ARG A 10 -10.49 -21.80 11.24
C ARG A 10 -9.17 -21.03 11.17
N ARG A 11 -8.90 -20.33 10.05
CA ARG A 11 -7.75 -19.42 9.91
C ARG A 11 -7.80 -18.44 11.08
N SER A 12 -6.92 -18.63 12.04
CA SER A 12 -6.73 -17.68 13.13
C SER A 12 -6.17 -16.40 12.50
N GLN A 13 -6.90 -15.29 12.62
CA GLN A 13 -6.42 -13.97 12.19
C GLN A 13 -5.11 -13.55 12.89
N LYS A 14 -4.71 -14.27 13.95
CA LYS A 14 -3.41 -14.11 14.63
C LYS A 14 -2.22 -14.33 13.70
N ASP A 15 -2.41 -15.06 12.60
CA ASP A 15 -1.36 -15.33 11.62
C ASP A 15 -1.18 -14.21 10.60
N THR A 16 -1.84 -13.05 10.72
CA THR A 16 -1.60 -11.88 9.83
C THR A 16 -0.26 -11.17 10.08
N GLY A 17 0.64 -11.79 10.84
CA GLY A 17 2.03 -11.39 11.08
C GLY A 17 2.91 -11.50 9.84
N TRP A 18 2.49 -10.90 8.73
CA TRP A 18 3.11 -10.97 7.41
C TRP A 18 3.33 -9.58 6.83
N ALA A 19 2.38 -8.68 7.12
CA ALA A 19 2.44 -7.27 6.79
C ALA A 19 3.70 -6.58 7.35
N TRP A 20 4.21 -7.06 8.50
CA TRP A 20 5.46 -6.54 9.08
C TRP A 20 6.71 -6.92 8.30
N ILE A 21 6.73 -8.10 7.65
CA ILE A 21 7.89 -8.55 6.87
C ILE A 21 7.94 -7.82 5.53
N ILE A 22 6.78 -7.57 4.90
CA ILE A 22 6.67 -6.72 3.70
C ILE A 22 7.23 -5.31 4.00
N SER A 23 6.95 -4.80 5.20
CA SER A 23 7.37 -3.45 5.57
C SER A 23 8.81 -3.35 6.07
N LEU A 24 9.33 -4.39 6.72
CA LEU A 24 10.74 -4.54 7.06
C LEU A 24 11.60 -4.76 5.80
N ALA A 25 11.07 -5.44 4.80
CA ALA A 25 11.73 -5.62 3.51
C ALA A 25 11.78 -4.32 2.68
N LEU A 26 10.80 -3.44 2.86
CA LEU A 26 10.79 -2.11 2.25
C LEU A 26 11.83 -1.16 2.91
N PHE A 27 12.28 -1.42 4.14
CA PHE A 27 13.42 -0.71 4.74
C PHE A 27 14.75 -1.01 4.01
N VAL A 28 14.89 -2.22 3.45
CA VAL A 28 16.08 -2.64 2.68
C VAL A 28 16.20 -1.88 1.33
N LEU A 29 15.14 -1.18 0.89
CA LEU A 29 15.10 -0.44 -0.38
C LEU A 29 16.03 0.77 -0.48
N ASN A 30 16.30 1.48 0.63
CA ASN A 30 17.17 2.65 0.55
C ASN A 30 18.62 2.24 0.21
N ILE A 31 19.00 1.06 0.70
CA ILE A 31 20.33 0.47 0.51
C ILE A 31 20.43 -0.16 -0.90
N GLY A 32 19.42 -0.94 -1.30
CA GLY A 32 19.44 -1.66 -2.59
C GLY A 32 19.37 -0.77 -3.83
N SER A 33 18.58 0.31 -3.80
CA SER A 33 18.38 1.18 -4.97
C SER A 33 19.64 1.97 -5.32
N LYS A 34 20.39 2.41 -4.32
CA LYS A 34 21.66 3.14 -4.48
C LYS A 34 22.84 2.25 -4.86
N LEU A 35 22.83 0.96 -4.50
CA LEU A 35 23.92 0.01 -4.82
C LEU A 35 23.81 -0.59 -6.23
N LEU A 36 22.59 -0.88 -6.68
CA LEU A 36 22.36 -1.70 -7.87
C LEU A 36 21.75 -0.91 -9.04
N GLY A 37 21.26 0.31 -8.78
CA GLY A 37 20.44 1.07 -9.72
C GLY A 37 19.00 0.53 -9.80
N ASN A 38 18.04 1.42 -10.06
CA ASN A 38 16.60 1.11 -10.01
C ASN A 38 16.20 -0.06 -10.92
N ARG A 39 16.76 -0.14 -12.13
CA ARG A 39 16.41 -1.16 -13.14
C ARG A 39 16.84 -2.58 -12.72
N LYS A 40 18.07 -2.75 -12.22
CA LYS A 40 18.55 -4.07 -11.77
C LYS A 40 17.79 -4.53 -10.54
N LEU A 41 17.48 -3.60 -9.64
CA LEU A 41 16.73 -3.90 -8.43
C LEU A 41 15.32 -4.43 -8.74
N ILE A 42 14.62 -3.82 -9.70
CA ILE A 42 13.29 -4.30 -10.15
C ILE A 42 13.38 -5.72 -10.73
N ILE A 43 14.37 -6.00 -11.58
CA ILE A 43 14.56 -7.34 -12.18
C ILE A 43 14.83 -8.39 -11.11
N ILE A 44 15.76 -8.11 -10.18
CA ILE A 44 16.09 -9.01 -9.08
C ILE A 44 14.87 -9.23 -8.18
N GLY A 45 14.14 -8.17 -7.83
CA GLY A 45 12.92 -8.25 -7.04
C GLY A 45 11.84 -9.11 -7.70
N GLY A 46 11.73 -9.04 -9.02
CA GLY A 46 10.87 -9.90 -9.82
C GLY A 46 11.19 -11.39 -9.68
N PHE A 47 12.47 -11.77 -9.84
CA PHE A 47 12.91 -13.15 -9.65
C PHE A 47 12.72 -13.64 -8.21
N ILE A 48 12.97 -12.80 -7.22
CA ILE A 48 12.75 -13.13 -5.80
C ILE A 48 11.26 -13.36 -5.54
N SER A 49 10.37 -12.50 -6.07
CA SER A 49 8.91 -12.64 -5.95
C SER A 49 8.42 -13.95 -6.56
N PHE A 50 8.91 -14.27 -7.76
CA PHE A 50 8.58 -15.51 -8.46
C PHE A 50 9.02 -16.73 -7.66
N SER A 51 10.25 -16.70 -7.13
CA SER A 51 10.81 -17.79 -6.33
C SER A 51 10.02 -17.98 -5.02
N GLY A 52 9.57 -16.90 -4.39
CA GLY A 52 8.70 -16.96 -3.21
C GLY A 52 7.35 -17.63 -3.49
N TYR A 53 6.71 -17.29 -4.60
CA TYR A 53 5.47 -17.96 -5.03
C TYR A 53 5.69 -19.42 -5.40
N LEU A 54 6.77 -19.72 -6.13
CA LEU A 54 7.10 -21.08 -6.52
C LEU A 54 7.36 -21.97 -5.30
N LEU A 55 8.09 -21.44 -4.31
CA LEU A 55 8.38 -22.15 -3.06
C LEU A 55 7.11 -22.35 -2.22
N SER A 56 6.14 -21.43 -2.30
CA SER A 56 4.83 -21.58 -1.67
C SER A 56 4.05 -22.77 -2.24
N ALA A 57 4.18 -23.04 -3.55
CA ALA A 57 3.48 -24.16 -4.21
C ALA A 57 3.96 -25.53 -3.72
N PHE A 58 5.21 -25.63 -3.25
CA PHE A 58 5.80 -26.86 -2.73
C PHE A 58 5.88 -26.91 -1.21
N SER A 59 5.21 -26.00 -0.48
CA SER A 59 5.37 -25.90 0.97
C SER A 59 4.67 -27.05 1.70
N PRO A 60 5.38 -27.89 2.48
CA PRO A 60 4.77 -28.99 3.23
C PRO A 60 4.25 -28.56 4.61
N ASN A 61 4.69 -27.40 5.11
CA ASN A 61 4.39 -26.91 6.46
C ASN A 61 3.97 -25.43 6.43
N ILE A 62 3.09 -25.03 7.35
CA ILE A 62 2.66 -23.63 7.49
C ILE A 62 3.85 -22.70 7.71
N GLY A 63 4.89 -23.12 8.43
CA GLY A 63 6.11 -22.32 8.64
C GLY A 63 6.89 -22.02 7.36
N ILE A 64 6.88 -22.93 6.37
CA ILE A 64 7.57 -22.74 5.08
C ILE A 64 6.70 -21.91 4.14
N LEU A 65 5.39 -22.15 4.13
CA LEU A 65 4.43 -21.24 3.50
C LEU A 65 4.62 -19.83 4.07
N VAL A 66 4.90 -19.78 5.38
CA VAL A 66 5.04 -18.55 6.09
C VAL A 66 6.33 -17.83 5.59
N LEU A 67 7.45 -18.49 5.71
CA LEU A 67 8.72 -17.93 5.28
C LEU A 67 8.72 -17.50 3.79
N SER A 68 8.11 -18.29 2.91
CA SER A 68 8.06 -18.02 1.46
C SER A 68 7.15 -16.84 1.08
N GLN A 69 5.92 -16.78 1.59
CA GLN A 69 4.95 -15.73 1.21
C GLN A 69 5.25 -14.37 1.82
N SER A 70 5.97 -14.30 2.94
CA SER A 70 6.18 -12.99 3.57
C SER A 70 7.61 -12.51 3.51
N VAL A 71 8.60 -13.39 3.63
CA VAL A 71 10.00 -12.97 3.51
C VAL A 71 10.37 -12.83 2.04
N LEU A 72 10.32 -13.93 1.27
CA LEU A 72 10.76 -13.89 -0.12
C LEU A 72 9.85 -13.02 -0.97
N TYR A 73 8.54 -13.29 -0.96
CA TYR A 73 7.62 -12.48 -1.74
C TYR A 73 7.54 -11.02 -1.25
N GLY A 74 7.57 -10.76 0.06
CA GLY A 74 7.59 -9.41 0.60
C GLY A 74 8.84 -8.61 0.18
N VAL A 75 10.03 -9.23 0.21
CA VAL A 75 11.27 -8.62 -0.29
C VAL A 75 11.22 -8.39 -1.80
N GLY A 76 10.69 -9.35 -2.57
CA GLY A 76 10.54 -9.18 -4.01
C GLY A 76 9.58 -8.04 -4.38
N CYS A 77 8.42 -7.97 -3.73
CA CYS A 77 7.45 -6.88 -3.90
C CYS A 77 8.02 -5.53 -3.46
N ALA A 78 8.83 -5.51 -2.41
CA ALA A 78 9.51 -4.30 -1.98
C ALA A 78 10.42 -3.76 -3.08
N CYS A 79 11.35 -4.59 -3.55
CA CYS A 79 12.34 -4.29 -4.59
C CYS A 79 11.74 -3.86 -5.93
N THR A 80 10.51 -4.26 -6.21
CA THR A 80 9.78 -3.85 -7.44
C THR A 80 8.97 -2.58 -7.23
N THR A 81 8.21 -2.47 -6.14
CA THR A 81 7.25 -1.39 -5.92
C THR A 81 7.92 -0.05 -5.59
N GLY A 82 8.92 -0.06 -4.71
CA GLY A 82 9.58 1.17 -4.26
C GLY A 82 10.23 1.97 -5.40
N PRO A 83 11.15 1.36 -6.18
CA PRO A 83 11.84 2.05 -7.27
C PRO A 83 10.90 2.57 -8.36
N VAL A 84 9.80 1.86 -8.65
CA VAL A 84 8.79 2.32 -9.62
C VAL A 84 8.22 3.68 -9.21
N PHE A 85 7.85 3.85 -7.94
CA PHE A 85 7.35 5.15 -7.46
C PHE A 85 8.43 6.22 -7.42
N VAL A 86 9.68 5.88 -7.09
CA VAL A 86 10.78 6.85 -7.14
C VAL A 86 10.97 7.36 -8.57
N VAL A 87 11.07 6.47 -9.56
CA VAL A 87 11.22 6.83 -10.98
C VAL A 87 10.04 7.64 -11.49
N LEU A 88 8.79 7.26 -11.16
CA LEU A 88 7.61 8.02 -11.57
C LEU A 88 7.61 9.46 -11.03
N ASN A 89 8.05 9.63 -9.78
CA ASN A 89 8.05 10.92 -9.11
C ASN A 89 9.28 11.78 -9.43
N THR A 90 10.32 11.23 -10.05
CA THR A 90 11.42 12.01 -10.64
C THR A 90 11.17 12.35 -12.11
N TYR A 91 10.50 11.47 -12.85
CA TYR A 91 10.29 11.63 -14.30
C TYR A 91 9.14 12.59 -14.65
N PHE A 92 8.01 12.48 -13.95
CA PHE A 92 6.85 13.33 -14.24
C PHE A 92 6.81 14.56 -13.33
N GLU A 93 6.66 15.74 -13.93
CA GLU A 93 6.43 16.99 -13.20
C GLU A 93 5.01 17.53 -13.40
N LYS A 94 4.54 17.57 -14.65
CA LYS A 94 3.28 18.23 -15.04
C LYS A 94 2.03 17.37 -14.80
N HIS A 95 2.12 16.06 -15.00
CA HIS A 95 0.99 15.11 -14.91
C HIS A 95 1.24 14.03 -13.86
N LEU A 96 1.85 14.42 -12.74
CA LEU A 96 2.29 13.51 -11.70
C LEU A 96 1.11 12.79 -11.00
N GLY A 97 -0.02 13.49 -10.83
CA GLY A 97 -1.23 12.88 -10.24
C GLY A 97 -1.78 11.75 -11.10
N PHE A 98 -1.86 11.96 -12.42
CA PHE A 98 -2.24 10.91 -13.37
C PHE A 98 -1.24 9.75 -13.40
N ALA A 99 0.06 10.02 -13.46
CA ALA A 99 1.09 8.99 -13.52
C ALA A 99 1.05 8.05 -12.29
N ASN A 100 0.99 8.61 -11.07
CA ASN A 100 0.86 7.82 -9.85
C ASN A 100 -0.47 7.04 -9.83
N SER A 101 -1.56 7.65 -10.30
CA SER A 101 -2.87 6.98 -10.34
C SER A 101 -2.86 5.77 -11.28
N PHE A 102 -2.28 5.89 -12.48
CA PHE A 102 -2.12 4.77 -13.41
C PHE A 102 -1.26 3.64 -12.84
N ALA A 103 -0.17 3.97 -12.15
CA ALA A 103 0.70 2.98 -11.51
C ALA A 103 -0.07 2.12 -10.49
N TYR A 104 -0.94 2.74 -9.69
CA TYR A 104 -1.78 2.01 -8.76
C TYR A 104 -2.96 1.28 -9.42
N VAL A 105 -3.56 1.82 -10.50
CA VAL A 105 -4.59 1.11 -11.27
C VAL A 105 -4.08 -0.23 -11.78
N GLY A 106 -2.81 -0.29 -12.23
CA GLY A 106 -2.16 -1.54 -12.63
C GLY A 106 -2.17 -2.59 -11.51
N GLY A 107 -2.00 -2.16 -10.26
CA GLY A 107 -2.13 -3.02 -9.07
C GLY A 107 -3.54 -3.58 -8.89
N SER A 108 -4.58 -2.71 -8.94
CA SER A 108 -5.98 -3.12 -8.77
C SER A 108 -6.47 -4.07 -9.88
N VAL A 109 -6.06 -3.84 -11.14
CA VAL A 109 -6.39 -4.73 -12.27
C VAL A 109 -5.66 -6.06 -12.17
N GLY A 110 -4.38 -6.05 -11.76
CA GLY A 110 -3.61 -7.27 -11.51
C GLY A 110 -4.25 -8.16 -10.43
N SER A 111 -4.69 -7.57 -9.31
CA SER A 111 -5.35 -8.31 -8.23
C SER A 111 -6.76 -8.83 -8.58
N SER A 112 -7.48 -8.14 -9.47
CA SER A 112 -8.83 -8.53 -9.87
C SER A 112 -8.83 -9.79 -10.74
N ASN A 113 -7.82 -9.98 -11.60
CA ASN A 113 -7.69 -11.18 -12.44
C ASN A 113 -7.33 -12.44 -11.63
N ILE A 114 -6.71 -12.30 -10.46
CA ILE A 114 -6.37 -13.43 -9.57
C ILE A 114 -7.63 -14.06 -8.93
N ASN A 115 -8.73 -13.31 -8.83
CA ASN A 115 -9.95 -13.76 -8.14
C ASN A 115 -11.03 -14.33 -9.06
N ILE A 116 -10.94 -14.16 -10.38
CA ILE A 116 -12.04 -14.50 -11.30
C ILE A 116 -12.18 -16.03 -11.52
N ASP A 117 -11.11 -16.81 -11.31
CA ASP A 117 -11.12 -18.24 -11.66
C ASP A 117 -11.14 -19.21 -10.48
N GLY A 118 -11.24 -18.75 -9.22
CA GLY A 118 -11.18 -19.63 -8.04
C GLY A 118 -9.90 -20.48 -7.94
N SER A 119 -8.95 -20.25 -8.84
CA SER A 119 -7.71 -20.97 -9.04
C SER A 119 -6.61 -20.10 -8.47
N MET A 120 -5.86 -20.64 -7.51
CA MET A 120 -4.61 -20.02 -7.05
C MET A 120 -3.77 -19.61 -8.27
N GLY A 121 -3.31 -18.37 -8.28
CA GLY A 121 -2.71 -17.68 -9.43
C GLY A 121 -1.79 -18.55 -10.27
N THR A 122 -2.11 -18.66 -11.57
CA THR A 122 -1.29 -19.37 -12.53
C THR A 122 0.00 -18.58 -12.83
N PRO A 123 1.11 -19.25 -13.15
CA PRO A 123 2.35 -18.59 -13.58
C PRO A 123 2.15 -17.56 -14.71
N GLU A 124 1.14 -17.76 -15.56
CA GLU A 124 0.84 -16.88 -16.70
C GLU A 124 0.38 -15.47 -16.29
N THR A 125 -0.42 -15.33 -15.23
CA THR A 125 -0.84 -14.02 -14.69
C THR A 125 0.30 -13.22 -14.08
N PHE A 126 1.31 -13.91 -13.52
CA PHE A 126 2.54 -13.29 -13.06
C PHE A 126 3.39 -12.80 -14.25
N TRP A 127 3.52 -13.61 -15.30
CA TRP A 127 4.26 -13.25 -16.52
C TRP A 127 3.67 -12.06 -17.27
N THR A 128 2.34 -11.91 -17.31
CA THR A 128 1.70 -10.75 -17.97
C THR A 128 1.91 -9.46 -17.17
N THR A 129 1.79 -9.51 -15.85
CA THR A 129 2.06 -8.37 -14.95
C THR A 129 3.53 -7.95 -15.01
N HIS A 130 4.44 -8.93 -14.99
CA HIS A 130 5.88 -8.67 -15.04
C HIS A 130 6.35 -8.18 -16.43
N LYS A 131 5.77 -8.70 -17.53
CA LYS A 131 6.04 -8.21 -18.89
C LYS A 131 5.54 -6.79 -19.08
N CYS A 132 4.40 -6.41 -18.52
CA CYS A 132 3.89 -5.04 -18.58
C CYS A 132 4.81 -4.08 -17.82
N SER A 133 5.21 -4.39 -16.58
CA SER A 133 6.13 -3.55 -15.80
C SER A 133 7.52 -3.37 -16.44
N VAL A 134 8.07 -4.43 -17.06
CA VAL A 134 9.38 -4.34 -17.73
C VAL A 134 9.29 -3.57 -19.04
N ARG A 135 8.15 -3.64 -19.76
CA ARG A 135 7.94 -2.95 -21.03
C ARG A 135 7.55 -1.47 -20.88
N SER A 136 7.04 -1.08 -19.70
CA SER A 136 6.76 0.33 -19.35
C SER A 136 7.99 1.10 -18.87
N LEU A 137 9.14 0.44 -18.70
CA LEU A 137 10.40 1.16 -18.48
C LEU A 137 10.79 1.87 -19.79
N PRO A 138 11.11 3.17 -19.76
CA PRO A 138 11.64 3.88 -20.92
C PRO A 138 12.86 3.13 -21.49
N GLN A 139 12.97 3.05 -22.81
CA GLN A 139 14.23 2.63 -23.45
C GLN A 139 15.27 3.74 -23.22
N ASP A 140 16.45 3.33 -22.75
CA ASP A 140 17.56 4.21 -22.36
C ASP A 140 17.79 5.35 -23.37
N THR A 141 17.22 6.54 -23.12
CA THR A 141 17.47 7.75 -23.91
C THR A 141 18.76 8.42 -23.44
N SER A 142 19.46 9.07 -24.36
CA SER A 142 20.78 9.71 -24.16
C SER A 142 20.88 10.67 -22.96
N GLU A 143 19.76 11.17 -22.44
CA GLU A 143 19.71 12.00 -21.23
C GLU A 143 19.94 11.21 -19.93
N GLU A 144 19.48 9.95 -19.83
CA GLU A 144 19.73 9.10 -18.64
C GLU A 144 21.22 8.77 -18.47
N ARG A 145 21.94 8.56 -19.58
CA ARG A 145 23.42 8.43 -19.54
C ARG A 145 24.10 9.68 -19.01
N SER A 146 23.52 10.86 -19.18
CA SER A 146 24.11 12.12 -18.70
C SER A 146 23.94 12.30 -17.18
N ILE A 147 22.88 11.71 -16.59
CA ILE A 147 22.62 11.70 -15.14
C ILE A 147 23.45 10.60 -14.47
N GLU A 148 23.47 9.38 -15.02
CA GLU A 148 24.32 8.28 -14.52
C GLU A 148 25.82 8.61 -14.64
N SER A 149 26.25 9.31 -15.69
CA SER A 149 27.66 9.71 -15.85
C SER A 149 28.11 10.83 -14.91
N LYS A 150 27.18 11.64 -14.37
CA LYS A 150 27.47 12.60 -13.30
C LYS A 150 27.60 11.90 -11.94
N GLU A 151 26.78 10.88 -11.66
CA GLU A 151 26.92 10.05 -10.44
C GLU A 151 28.14 9.11 -10.50
N SER A 152 28.48 8.58 -11.67
CA SER A 152 29.59 7.63 -11.83
C SER A 152 30.98 8.25 -11.67
N LYS A 153 31.15 9.57 -11.80
CA LYS A 153 32.47 10.22 -11.76
C LYS A 153 32.96 10.64 -10.37
N SER A 154 32.18 10.44 -9.30
CA SER A 154 32.65 10.68 -7.92
C SER A 154 32.99 9.37 -7.17
N SER A 155 33.62 8.41 -7.85
CA SER A 155 33.94 7.09 -7.29
C SER A 155 35.24 7.09 -6.47
N GLU A 156 35.23 7.81 -5.35
CA GLU A 156 36.00 7.48 -4.15
C GLU A 156 35.16 7.95 -2.96
N PHE A 157 33.98 7.35 -2.77
CA PHE A 157 33.11 7.67 -1.64
C PHE A 157 32.92 6.45 -0.74
N CYS A 158 33.40 6.60 0.49
CA CYS A 158 33.51 5.59 1.53
C CYS A 158 32.15 5.02 1.95
N PHE A 159 32.13 3.74 2.36
CA PHE A 159 30.99 2.98 2.89
C PHE A 159 30.24 3.71 4.03
N ASN A 160 30.83 4.74 4.65
CA ASN A 160 30.23 5.54 5.73
C ASN A 160 29.16 6.56 5.27
N GLN A 161 28.99 6.82 3.97
CA GLN A 161 27.92 7.70 3.43
C GLN A 161 26.55 6.98 3.29
N TYR A 162 26.46 5.71 3.69
CA TYR A 162 25.34 4.80 3.41
C TYR A 162 24.23 4.76 4.48
N ILE A 163 24.37 5.53 5.55
CA ILE A 163 23.31 5.67 6.55
C ILE A 163 22.23 6.56 5.95
N ILE A 164 20.94 6.18 6.12
CA ILE A 164 19.78 7.06 5.84
C ILE A 164 20.18 8.46 6.24
N ASP A 165 20.16 9.40 5.31
CA ASP A 165 20.55 10.77 5.62
C ASP A 165 19.52 11.34 6.59
N MET A 166 19.75 11.14 7.90
CA MET A 166 18.84 11.49 8.98
C MET A 166 18.67 13.01 9.06
N THR A 167 19.44 13.78 8.29
CA THR A 167 19.19 15.20 8.05
C THR A 167 17.80 15.44 7.45
N VAL A 168 17.26 14.49 6.67
CA VAL A 168 15.90 14.55 6.11
C VAL A 168 14.85 14.58 7.23
N LEU A 169 15.07 13.85 8.33
CA LEU A 169 14.19 13.87 9.52
C LEU A 169 14.22 15.19 10.28
N ARG A 170 15.18 16.09 10.01
CA ARG A 170 15.21 17.42 10.62
C ARG A 170 14.11 18.34 10.07
N ASN A 171 13.54 18.01 8.91
CA ASN A 171 12.43 18.73 8.31
C ASN A 171 11.13 18.51 9.13
N ARG A 172 10.65 19.56 9.79
CA ARG A 172 9.44 19.51 10.63
C ARG A 172 8.18 19.13 9.86
N LYS A 173 8.07 19.52 8.58
CA LYS A 173 6.93 19.14 7.73
C LYS A 173 6.92 17.65 7.45
N LEU A 174 8.11 17.06 7.26
CA LEU A 174 8.23 15.60 7.12
C LEU A 174 7.88 14.88 8.42
N GLN A 175 8.32 15.37 9.58
CA GLN A 175 7.99 14.76 10.87
C GLN A 175 6.47 14.69 11.10
N LEU A 176 5.76 15.81 10.85
CA LEU A 176 4.30 15.85 10.93
C LEU A 176 3.66 14.91 9.90
N PHE A 177 4.19 14.87 8.67
CA PHE A 177 3.67 13.98 7.64
C PHE A 177 3.85 12.49 8.01
N LEU A 178 4.99 12.11 8.59
CA LEU A 178 5.22 10.74 9.07
C LEU A 178 4.24 10.37 10.21
N PHE A 179 3.97 11.30 11.12
CA PHE A 179 2.95 11.13 12.15
C PHE A 179 1.56 10.90 11.53
N VAL A 180 1.17 11.75 10.57
CA VAL A 180 -0.09 11.58 9.81
C VAL A 180 -0.12 10.24 9.08
N ALA A 181 1.00 9.81 8.49
CA ALA A 181 1.09 8.57 7.74
C ALA A 181 0.85 7.34 8.61
N PHE A 182 1.36 7.34 9.86
CA PHE A 182 1.11 6.28 10.82
C PHE A 182 -0.39 6.09 11.09
N PHE A 183 -1.09 7.18 11.41
CA PHE A 183 -2.52 7.15 11.76
C PHE A 183 -3.44 6.95 10.55
N SER A 184 -3.05 7.49 9.39
CA SER A 184 -3.82 7.32 8.16
C SER A 184 -3.77 5.87 7.69
N PHE A 185 -2.58 5.24 7.69
CA PHE A 185 -2.43 3.85 7.27
C PHE A 185 -3.13 2.86 8.22
N CYS A 186 -3.14 3.15 9.53
CA CYS A 186 -3.89 2.40 10.55
C CYS A 186 -5.33 2.12 10.10
N GLY A 187 -6.00 3.10 9.49
CA GLY A 187 -7.33 2.90 8.93
C GLY A 187 -7.30 2.48 7.47
N SER A 188 -6.77 3.33 6.58
CA SER A 188 -7.01 3.22 5.14
C SER A 188 -6.47 1.93 4.54
N GLY A 189 -5.39 1.34 5.07
CA GLY A 189 -4.87 0.04 4.60
C GLY A 189 -5.52 -1.17 5.26
N MET A 190 -5.97 -1.03 6.51
CA MET A 190 -6.44 -2.16 7.32
C MET A 190 -7.94 -2.41 7.15
N ILE A 191 -8.72 -1.35 6.96
CA ILE A 191 -10.17 -1.42 6.81
C ILE A 191 -10.57 -2.40 5.69
N ILE A 192 -9.95 -2.30 4.49
CA ILE A 192 -10.27 -3.19 3.36
C ILE A 192 -10.09 -4.68 3.70
N THR A 193 -9.14 -4.99 4.58
CA THR A 193 -8.83 -6.36 5.00
C THR A 193 -9.88 -6.92 5.96
N PHE A 194 -10.46 -6.08 6.83
CA PHE A 194 -11.39 -6.54 7.87
C PHE A 194 -12.88 -6.36 7.52
N ILE A 195 -13.23 -5.60 6.47
CA ILE A 195 -14.62 -5.47 6.00
C ILE A 195 -15.26 -6.84 5.72
N PRO A 196 -14.62 -7.77 4.97
CA PRO A 196 -15.23 -9.07 4.67
C PRO A 196 -15.53 -9.88 5.94
N ALA A 197 -14.63 -9.83 6.92
CA ALA A 197 -14.81 -10.53 8.18
C ALA A 197 -15.98 -9.95 8.98
N PHE A 198 -16.14 -8.62 8.99
CA PHE A 198 -17.24 -7.95 9.69
C PHE A 198 -18.59 -8.11 8.99
N ALA A 199 -18.62 -8.10 7.65
CA ALA A 199 -19.83 -8.42 6.90
C ALA A 199 -20.30 -9.85 7.18
N ARG A 200 -19.36 -10.81 7.26
CA ARG A 200 -19.65 -12.19 7.63
C ARG A 200 -20.23 -12.33 9.03
N ASP A 201 -19.70 -11.59 10.01
CA ASP A 201 -20.23 -11.57 11.38
C ASP A 201 -21.67 -11.03 11.47
N ASN A 202 -22.06 -10.13 10.55
CA ASN A 202 -23.42 -9.65 10.42
C ASN A 202 -24.32 -10.58 9.58
N GLY A 203 -23.88 -11.81 9.31
CA GLY A 203 -24.67 -12.83 8.60
C GLY A 203 -24.75 -12.63 7.08
N ILE A 204 -23.89 -11.80 6.49
CA ILE A 204 -23.83 -11.63 5.03
C ILE A 204 -23.16 -12.86 4.39
N SER A 205 -23.79 -13.43 3.36
CA SER A 205 -23.27 -14.58 2.62
C SER A 205 -21.97 -14.24 1.88
N ASN A 206 -21.08 -15.23 1.71
CA ASN A 206 -19.79 -15.01 1.03
C ASN A 206 -19.94 -14.44 -0.39
N ASP A 207 -20.95 -14.87 -1.16
CA ASP A 207 -21.22 -14.34 -2.50
C ASP A 207 -21.51 -12.83 -2.48
N LYS A 208 -22.29 -12.38 -1.49
CA LYS A 208 -22.61 -10.97 -1.28
C LYS A 208 -21.37 -10.19 -0.84
N ILE A 209 -20.50 -10.78 -0.02
CA ILE A 209 -19.23 -10.17 0.38
C ILE A 209 -18.30 -9.97 -0.81
N THR A 210 -18.22 -10.95 -1.73
CA THR A 210 -17.45 -10.81 -2.97
C THR A 210 -17.96 -9.62 -3.79
N ILE A 211 -19.28 -9.45 -3.92
CA ILE A 211 -19.89 -8.30 -4.59
C ILE A 211 -19.46 -6.98 -3.91
N LEU A 212 -19.44 -6.90 -2.58
CA LEU A 212 -18.99 -5.70 -1.86
C LEU A 212 -17.55 -5.33 -2.20
N ILE A 213 -16.66 -6.32 -2.29
CA ILE A 213 -15.25 -6.11 -2.65
C ILE A 213 -15.13 -5.65 -4.11
N THR A 214 -15.90 -6.23 -5.02
CA THR A 214 -15.96 -5.79 -6.43
C THR A 214 -16.43 -4.35 -6.56
N ILE A 215 -17.44 -3.93 -5.78
CA ILE A 215 -17.93 -2.55 -5.75
C ILE A 215 -16.81 -1.60 -5.27
N ILE A 216 -16.10 -1.96 -4.19
CA ILE A 216 -14.95 -1.17 -3.70
C ILE A 216 -13.92 -0.99 -4.81
N GLY A 217 -13.54 -2.07 -5.51
CA GLY A 217 -12.58 -2.02 -6.61
C GLY A 217 -13.04 -1.18 -7.80
N GLY A 218 -14.31 -1.27 -8.18
CA GLY A 218 -14.88 -0.46 -9.26
C GLY A 218 -14.92 1.03 -8.92
N CYS A 219 -15.35 1.37 -7.69
CA CYS A 219 -15.35 2.75 -7.20
C CYS A 219 -13.93 3.30 -7.01
N ASP A 220 -12.97 2.48 -6.58
CA ASP A 220 -11.54 2.83 -6.49
C ASP A 220 -10.98 3.21 -7.87
N LEU A 221 -11.27 2.41 -8.89
CA LEU A 221 -10.83 2.71 -10.25
C LEU A 221 -11.37 4.07 -10.72
N PHE A 222 -12.66 4.32 -10.48
CA PHE A 222 -13.29 5.58 -10.87
C PHE A 222 -12.76 6.80 -10.09
N SER A 223 -12.53 6.65 -8.78
CA SER A 223 -12.04 7.74 -7.94
C SER A 223 -10.62 8.17 -8.31
N ARG A 224 -9.76 7.22 -8.70
CA ARG A 224 -8.40 7.50 -9.16
C ARG A 224 -8.36 8.45 -10.36
N PHE A 225 -9.22 8.27 -11.36
CA PHE A 225 -9.25 9.15 -12.52
C PHE A 225 -9.81 10.54 -12.20
N THR A 226 -10.94 10.58 -11.49
CA THR A 226 -11.61 11.86 -11.17
C THR A 226 -10.74 12.75 -10.29
N LEU A 227 -10.04 12.17 -9.32
CA LEU A 227 -9.21 12.94 -8.41
C LEU A 227 -7.80 13.18 -8.94
N ALA A 228 -7.27 12.35 -9.84
CA ALA A 228 -6.07 12.70 -10.60
C ALA A 228 -6.30 14.01 -11.38
N TRP A 229 -7.46 14.14 -12.03
CA TRP A 229 -7.85 15.39 -12.69
C TRP A 229 -7.93 16.55 -11.70
N ILE A 230 -8.65 16.39 -10.58
CA ILE A 230 -8.80 17.45 -9.58
C ILE A 230 -7.43 17.89 -9.04
N THR A 231 -6.55 16.95 -8.73
CA THR A 231 -5.20 17.24 -8.21
C THR A 231 -4.30 17.92 -9.23
N ASP A 232 -4.39 17.53 -10.51
CA ASP A 232 -3.61 18.15 -11.57
C ASP A 232 -4.14 19.54 -11.96
N SER A 233 -5.42 19.84 -11.67
CA SER A 233 -5.99 21.17 -11.89
C SER A 233 -5.35 22.29 -11.06
N GLN A 234 -4.56 21.94 -10.04
CA GLN A 234 -3.89 22.85 -9.09
C GLN A 234 -4.81 23.87 -8.38
N LYS A 235 -6.13 23.78 -8.53
CA LYS A 235 -7.09 24.71 -7.90
C LYS A 235 -7.18 24.49 -6.39
N ILE A 236 -6.97 23.26 -5.93
CA ILE A 236 -7.08 22.86 -4.53
C ILE A 236 -5.73 22.30 -4.09
N ARG A 237 -5.26 22.72 -2.91
CA ARG A 237 -4.01 22.21 -2.34
C ARG A 237 -4.14 20.71 -2.05
N ARG A 238 -3.17 19.91 -2.51
CA ARG A 238 -3.20 18.43 -2.44
C ARG A 238 -3.46 17.88 -1.04
N HIS A 239 -2.88 18.50 -0.01
CA HIS A 239 -3.07 18.10 1.38
C HIS A 239 -4.50 18.34 1.91
N HIS A 240 -5.24 19.32 1.37
CA HIS A 240 -6.66 19.51 1.71
C HIS A 240 -7.52 18.38 1.13
N ILE A 241 -7.27 18.02 -0.13
CA ILE A 241 -7.96 16.90 -0.79
C ILE A 241 -7.76 15.62 0.05
N MET A 242 -6.52 15.33 0.42
CA MET A 242 -6.21 14.18 1.27
C MET A 242 -6.92 14.25 2.63
N GLY A 243 -6.90 15.41 3.30
CA GLY A 243 -7.57 15.60 4.59
C GLY A 243 -9.07 15.36 4.53
N PHE A 244 -9.77 15.91 3.53
CA PHE A 244 -11.21 15.69 3.36
C PHE A 244 -11.55 14.21 3.13
N CYS A 245 -10.79 13.53 2.27
CA CYS A 245 -11.04 12.13 1.94
C CYS A 245 -10.80 11.21 3.14
N LEU A 246 -9.73 11.46 3.91
CA LEU A 246 -9.46 10.76 5.16
C LEU A 246 -10.57 11.00 6.19
N GLY A 247 -11.06 12.24 6.31
CA GLY A 247 -12.14 12.59 7.23
C GLY A 247 -13.45 11.88 6.90
N ILE A 248 -13.89 11.94 5.64
CA ILE A 248 -15.11 11.25 5.17
C ILE A 248 -15.00 9.74 5.41
N THR A 249 -13.87 9.14 5.03
CA THR A 249 -13.64 7.71 5.23
C THR A 249 -13.62 7.35 6.72
N GLY A 250 -12.94 8.15 7.56
CA GLY A 250 -12.87 7.93 9.00
C GLY A 250 -14.23 7.96 9.67
N VAL A 251 -15.06 8.95 9.35
CA VAL A 251 -16.45 9.03 9.87
C VAL A 251 -17.26 7.83 9.38
N ALA A 252 -17.20 7.50 8.08
CA ALA A 252 -17.93 6.36 7.54
C ALA A 252 -17.53 5.03 8.19
N SER A 253 -16.24 4.87 8.53
CA SER A 253 -15.72 3.69 9.24
C SER A 253 -16.13 3.67 10.71
N MET A 254 -16.22 4.81 11.40
CA MET A 254 -16.74 4.85 12.77
C MET A 254 -18.23 4.51 12.84
N LEU A 255 -18.98 4.79 11.77
CA LEU A 255 -20.41 4.44 11.66
C LEU A 255 -20.63 2.98 11.25
N ASN A 256 -19.57 2.22 10.97
CA ASN A 256 -19.66 0.82 10.53
C ASN A 256 -20.46 -0.12 11.47
N PRO A 257 -20.42 0.05 12.82
CA PRO A 257 -21.29 -0.72 13.73
C PRO A 257 -22.79 -0.55 13.48
N LEU A 258 -23.22 0.51 12.80
CA LEU A 258 -24.62 0.73 12.42
C LEU A 258 -25.00 0.00 11.12
N TYR A 259 -24.01 -0.47 10.36
CA TYR A 259 -24.23 -1.17 9.09
C TYR A 259 -24.48 -2.66 9.38
N THR A 260 -25.75 -3.01 9.57
CA THR A 260 -26.19 -4.39 9.81
C THR A 260 -26.78 -5.05 8.58
N SER A 261 -27.19 -4.27 7.58
CA SER A 261 -27.85 -4.75 6.36
C SER A 261 -26.90 -4.75 5.16
N PHE A 262 -27.19 -5.61 4.18
CA PHE A 262 -26.41 -5.65 2.94
C PHE A 262 -26.39 -4.30 2.20
N SER A 263 -27.51 -3.58 2.17
CA SER A 263 -27.60 -2.24 1.56
C SER A 263 -26.72 -1.21 2.26
N ALA A 264 -26.61 -1.28 3.59
CA ALA A 264 -25.72 -0.41 4.34
C ALA A 264 -24.24 -0.70 4.02
N PHE A 265 -23.88 -1.98 3.90
CA PHE A 265 -22.54 -2.37 3.45
C PHE A 265 -22.24 -1.93 2.02
N ILE A 266 -23.22 -1.96 1.10
CA ILE A 266 -23.05 -1.39 -0.25
C ILE A 266 -22.74 0.10 -0.17
N GLY A 267 -23.51 0.86 0.61
CA GLY A 267 -23.29 2.30 0.78
C GLY A 267 -21.88 2.59 1.30
N TYR A 268 -21.44 1.82 2.29
CA TYR A 268 -20.08 1.92 2.81
C TYR A 268 -19.00 1.53 1.77
N SER A 269 -19.19 0.45 1.02
CA SER A 269 -18.29 0.03 -0.05
C SER A 269 -18.10 1.11 -1.11
N VAL A 270 -19.17 1.82 -1.47
CA VAL A 270 -19.10 2.95 -2.42
C VAL A 270 -18.32 4.11 -1.81
N ILE A 271 -18.62 4.52 -0.58
CA ILE A 271 -17.92 5.62 0.10
C ILE A 271 -16.42 5.30 0.24
N TYR A 272 -16.11 4.09 0.73
CA TYR A 272 -14.72 3.67 0.93
C TYR A 272 -13.97 3.51 -0.40
N GLY A 273 -14.59 2.94 -1.45
CA GLY A 273 -13.96 2.87 -2.77
C GLY A 273 -13.73 4.26 -3.40
N LEU A 274 -14.66 5.20 -3.18
CA LEU A 274 -14.51 6.56 -3.70
C LEU A 274 -13.46 7.37 -2.93
N PHE A 275 -13.38 7.26 -1.61
CA PHE A 275 -12.57 8.16 -0.78
C PHE A 275 -11.38 7.51 -0.07
N GLY A 276 -11.46 6.21 0.26
CA GLY A 276 -10.49 5.51 1.11
C GLY A 276 -9.14 5.26 0.42
N SER A 277 -9.15 4.97 -0.88
CA SER A 277 -7.93 4.65 -1.63
C SER A 277 -7.10 5.86 -2.04
N ILE A 278 -7.67 7.07 -1.95
CA ILE A 278 -7.03 8.32 -2.35
C ILE A 278 -5.77 8.57 -1.53
N TYR A 279 -5.77 8.15 -0.27
CA TYR A 279 -4.62 8.26 0.62
C TYR A 279 -3.33 7.73 -0.03
N PHE A 280 -3.38 6.56 -0.66
CA PHE A 280 -2.20 5.96 -1.26
C PHE A 280 -1.63 6.80 -2.42
N SER A 281 -2.50 7.34 -3.27
CA SER A 281 -2.06 8.18 -4.40
C SER A 281 -1.61 9.57 -3.94
N MET A 282 -2.31 10.18 -2.98
CA MET A 282 -2.01 11.54 -2.51
C MET A 282 -0.85 11.60 -1.51
N SER A 283 -0.63 10.55 -0.72
CA SER A 283 0.45 10.52 0.28
C SER A 283 1.81 10.70 -0.38
N ILE A 284 2.08 10.06 -1.52
CA ILE A 284 3.34 10.22 -2.26
C ILE A 284 3.48 11.65 -2.80
N LEU A 285 2.40 12.23 -3.34
CA LEU A 285 2.41 13.60 -3.87
C LEU A 285 2.67 14.64 -2.77
N VAL A 286 1.98 14.53 -1.65
CA VAL A 286 2.14 15.43 -0.51
C VAL A 286 3.51 15.24 0.15
N LEU A 287 4.03 14.01 0.17
CA LEU A 287 5.39 13.72 0.63
C LEU A 287 6.43 14.40 -0.25
N ARG A 288 6.30 14.31 -1.59
CA ARG A 288 7.15 15.05 -2.54
C ARG A 288 7.10 16.55 -2.27
N ASP A 289 5.92 17.11 -2.02
CA ASP A 289 5.74 18.54 -1.73
C ASP A 289 6.42 18.96 -0.41
N CYS A 290 6.61 18.04 0.55
CA CYS A 290 7.30 18.30 1.82
C CYS A 290 8.82 18.29 1.73
N VAL A 291 9.39 17.36 0.96
CA VAL A 291 10.86 17.10 0.94
C VAL A 291 11.56 17.47 -0.36
N GLY A 292 10.81 17.75 -1.43
CA GLY A 292 11.35 17.95 -2.78
C GLY A 292 11.61 16.64 -3.52
N ALA A 293 11.82 16.73 -4.83
CA ALA A 293 12.04 15.56 -5.69
C ALA A 293 13.38 14.84 -5.37
N GLU A 294 14.40 15.58 -4.95
CA GLU A 294 15.75 15.04 -4.68
C GLU A 294 15.76 14.06 -3.49
N ASN A 295 15.01 14.39 -2.43
CA ASN A 295 14.98 13.61 -1.19
C ASN A 295 13.79 12.63 -1.12
N ILE A 296 13.02 12.47 -2.21
CA ILE A 296 11.78 11.70 -2.20
C ILE A 296 12.04 10.21 -1.90
N SER A 297 13.13 9.63 -2.41
CA SER A 297 13.46 8.22 -2.17
C SER A 297 13.69 7.93 -0.68
N ALA A 298 14.45 8.79 0.00
CA ALA A 298 14.65 8.72 1.44
C ALA A 298 13.34 8.85 2.21
N ALA A 299 12.56 9.89 1.92
CA ALA A 299 11.32 10.14 2.61
C ALA A 299 10.26 9.05 2.37
N LEU A 300 10.18 8.50 1.15
CA LEU A 300 9.26 7.43 0.78
C LEU A 300 9.57 6.15 1.56
N SER A 301 10.85 5.79 1.69
CA SER A 301 11.26 4.63 2.49
C SER A 301 10.91 4.79 3.98
N LEU A 302 11.06 6.00 4.53
CA LEU A 302 10.65 6.31 5.91
C LEU A 302 9.12 6.21 6.07
N MET A 303 8.35 6.77 5.15
CA MET A 303 6.88 6.69 5.17
C MET A 303 6.41 5.24 5.15
N ILE A 304 6.96 4.42 4.26
CA ILE A 304 6.60 3.00 4.14
C ILE A 304 7.03 2.21 5.39
N THR A 305 8.17 2.55 5.99
CA THR A 305 8.59 1.95 7.28
C THR A 305 7.56 2.24 8.38
N ILE A 306 7.06 3.48 8.43
CA ILE A 306 6.02 3.89 9.37
C ILE A 306 4.68 3.19 9.09
N HIS A 307 4.30 2.98 7.83
CA HIS A 307 3.14 2.15 7.47
C HIS A 307 3.28 0.72 8.01
N GLY A 308 4.48 0.17 7.90
CA GLY A 308 4.83 -1.12 8.50
C GLY A 308 4.59 -1.18 9.98
N LEU A 309 5.17 -0.24 10.72
CA LEU A 309 5.00 -0.15 12.16
C LEU A 309 3.52 -0.02 12.54
N SER A 310 2.76 0.78 11.80
CA SER A 310 1.31 0.89 11.97
C SER A 310 0.61 -0.46 11.79
N SER A 311 0.92 -1.20 10.71
CA SER A 311 0.33 -2.53 10.47
C SER A 311 0.63 -3.55 11.57
N VAL A 312 1.86 -3.53 12.11
CA VAL A 312 2.32 -4.42 13.19
C VAL A 312 1.51 -4.21 14.46
N ILE A 313 1.18 -2.96 14.76
CA ILE A 313 0.45 -2.60 15.97
C ILE A 313 -1.05 -2.86 15.78
N ILE A 314 -1.59 -2.47 14.63
CA ILE A 314 -3.04 -2.47 14.41
C ILE A 314 -3.60 -3.86 14.13
N ALA A 315 -2.93 -4.71 13.33
CA ALA A 315 -3.46 -6.06 13.05
C ALA A 315 -3.69 -6.90 14.33
N PRO A 316 -2.72 -7.02 15.25
CA PRO A 316 -2.93 -7.72 16.51
C PRO A 316 -3.94 -7.01 17.42
N SER A 317 -3.96 -5.67 17.42
CA SER A 317 -4.93 -4.91 18.22
C SER A 317 -6.37 -5.21 17.77
N VAL A 318 -6.63 -5.24 16.46
CA VAL A 318 -7.93 -5.61 15.90
C VAL A 318 -8.29 -7.05 16.26
N GLY A 319 -7.35 -7.98 16.18
CA GLY A 319 -7.54 -9.37 16.60
C GLY A 319 -7.85 -9.50 18.10
N PHE A 320 -7.13 -8.78 18.95
CA PHE A 320 -7.35 -8.77 20.39
C PHE A 320 -8.72 -8.17 20.78
N ILE A 321 -9.12 -7.08 20.13
CA ILE A 321 -10.46 -6.49 20.32
C ILE A 321 -11.53 -7.49 19.91
N ARG A 322 -11.34 -8.20 18.79
CA ARG A 322 -12.26 -9.23 18.34
C ARG A 322 -12.35 -10.41 19.32
N ASP A 323 -11.21 -10.90 19.80
CA ASP A 323 -11.13 -12.03 20.73
C ASP A 323 -11.81 -11.72 22.07
N THR A 324 -11.70 -10.48 22.55
CA THR A 324 -12.24 -10.05 23.85
C THR A 324 -13.71 -9.65 23.78
N THR A 325 -14.11 -8.90 22.74
CA THR A 325 -15.48 -8.36 22.62
C THR A 325 -16.42 -9.26 21.84
N GLY A 326 -15.89 -10.20 21.04
CA GLY A 326 -16.69 -10.98 20.12
C GLY A 326 -17.32 -10.14 19.00
N SER A 327 -16.78 -8.97 18.66
CA SER A 327 -17.24 -8.10 17.56
C SER A 327 -16.08 -7.29 16.95
N TYR A 328 -16.17 -6.89 15.68
CA TYR A 328 -15.21 -5.93 15.08
C TYR A 328 -15.63 -4.46 15.26
N ALA A 329 -16.75 -4.18 15.91
CA ALA A 329 -17.23 -2.80 16.07
C ALA A 329 -16.16 -1.89 16.71
N GLY A 330 -15.54 -2.34 17.81
CA GLY A 330 -14.44 -1.62 18.45
C GLY A 330 -13.22 -1.44 17.55
N SER A 331 -12.93 -2.42 16.70
CA SER A 331 -11.84 -2.36 15.73
C SER A 331 -12.07 -1.29 14.66
N PHE A 332 -13.30 -1.12 14.19
CA PHE A 332 -13.66 -0.05 13.25
C PHE A 332 -13.65 1.34 13.88
N PHE A 333 -14.01 1.47 15.16
CA PHE A 333 -13.82 2.73 15.89
C PHE A 333 -12.33 3.08 16.01
N LEU A 334 -11.47 2.11 16.35
CA LEU A 334 -10.02 2.32 16.41
C LEU A 334 -9.47 2.79 15.07
N MET A 335 -9.75 2.06 13.98
CA MET A 335 -9.27 2.40 12.63
C MET A 335 -9.85 3.74 12.14
N GLY A 336 -11.13 4.00 12.37
CA GLY A 336 -11.79 5.25 11.97
C GLY A 336 -11.27 6.47 12.74
N SER A 337 -11.01 6.33 14.04
CA SER A 337 -10.39 7.40 14.84
C SER A 337 -8.97 7.73 14.36
N GLY A 338 -8.18 6.72 13.95
CA GLY A 338 -6.88 6.92 13.30
C GLY A 338 -6.99 7.77 12.03
N LEU A 339 -7.97 7.50 11.17
CA LEU A 339 -8.20 8.31 9.96
C LEU A 339 -8.56 9.76 10.27
N ILE A 340 -9.39 9.99 11.29
CA ILE A 340 -9.76 11.35 11.71
C ILE A 340 -8.54 12.07 12.28
N LEU A 341 -7.73 11.42 13.10
CA LEU A 341 -6.47 12.00 13.61
C LEU A 341 -5.51 12.33 12.46
N GLY A 342 -5.40 11.46 11.45
CA GLY A 342 -4.63 11.73 10.23
C GLY A 342 -5.17 12.92 9.44
N SER A 343 -6.50 13.03 9.31
CA SER A 343 -7.19 14.16 8.66
C SER A 343 -6.91 15.48 9.38
N VAL A 344 -7.06 15.53 10.71
CA VAL A 344 -6.76 16.73 11.50
C VAL A 344 -5.27 17.08 11.39
N GLY A 345 -4.39 16.08 11.51
CA GLY A 345 -2.95 16.29 11.42
C GLY A 345 -2.50 16.88 10.07
N ILE A 346 -3.12 16.46 8.96
CA ILE A 346 -2.77 17.02 7.65
C ILE A 346 -3.30 18.45 7.46
N PHE A 347 -4.46 18.79 8.03
CA PHE A 347 -4.93 20.19 8.04
C PHE A 347 -4.04 21.11 8.87
N CYS A 348 -3.31 20.58 9.85
CA CYS A 348 -2.31 21.32 10.62
C CYS A 348 -0.98 21.55 9.86
N GLN A 349 -0.77 20.92 8.70
CA GLN A 349 0.47 21.04 7.93
C GLN A 349 0.89 22.49 7.60
N PRO A 350 -0.01 23.42 7.26
CA PRO A 350 0.36 24.83 7.01
C PRO A 350 0.87 25.58 8.24
N LEU A 351 0.60 25.09 9.46
CA LEU A 351 1.01 25.73 10.71
C LEU A 351 2.48 25.44 11.06
N VAL A 352 3.07 24.39 10.45
CA VAL A 352 4.45 23.98 10.69
C VAL A 352 5.38 24.76 9.77
N LYS A 353 6.20 25.62 10.39
CA LYS A 353 7.26 26.38 9.72
C LYS A 353 8.45 25.50 9.36
#